data_AF-A0A183B387-F1
#
_entry.id   AF-A0A183B387-F1
#
_cell.length_a   1.000
_cell.length_b   1.000
_cell.length_c   1.000
_cell.angle_alpha   90.00
_cell.angle_beta   90.00
_cell.angle_gamma   90.00
#
_symmetry.space_group_name_H-M   'P 1'
#
loop_
_entity.id
_entity.type
_entity.pdbx_description
1 polymer ?
#
loop_
_entity_poly.entity_id
_entity_poly.type
_entity_poly.pdbx_seq_one_letter_code
_entity_poly.pdbx_strand_id
1 'polypeptide(L)'
;MSNIIQSTGSYPRRVHSVLSTFSYVFVDIGIDLAHFVDTVKANFDPDTRLALVATIQFVTSLQTAKKAMEQHGFRVCIPHCPPLSPGELLGCTSPRIQNADAVLYLGDGRFHLESVMIANPLLPAYRYDPYDKSITQEFYDHKLMRQRRKAAIDVAKSAKRFGLILGRFTGVGPHLSLATAQSV
;
A
#
# COMPACT_ATOMS: atom_id res chain seq x y z
N MET A 1 3.92 -38.02 -1.57
CA MET A 1 4.73 -36.88 -1.11
C MET A 1 3.91 -35.63 -1.33
N SER A 2 3.58 -34.90 -0.27
CA SER A 2 2.86 -33.62 -0.39
C SER A 2 3.86 -32.54 -0.83
N ASN A 3 3.61 -31.92 -1.98
CA ASN A 3 4.41 -30.79 -2.46
C ASN A 3 4.06 -29.54 -1.63
N ILE A 4 5.06 -28.93 -1.00
CA ILE A 4 4.93 -27.65 -0.28
C ILE A 4 5.39 -26.54 -1.21
N ILE A 5 4.58 -25.48 -1.34
CA ILE A 5 4.96 -24.26 -2.05
C ILE A 5 5.30 -23.20 -1.01
N GLN A 6 6.50 -22.62 -1.09
CA GLN A 6 6.94 -21.51 -0.25
C GLN A 6 6.76 -20.18 -1.00
N SER A 7 6.03 -19.25 -0.39
CA SER A 7 5.85 -17.88 -0.89
C SER A 7 6.50 -16.90 0.09
N THR A 8 7.41 -16.06 -0.40
CA THR A 8 8.18 -15.10 0.40
C THR A 8 7.73 -13.66 0.14
N GLY A 9 7.82 -12.80 1.15
CA GLY A 9 7.67 -11.35 0.98
C GLY A 9 6.25 -10.86 0.67
N SER A 10 5.22 -11.64 1.00
CA SER A 10 3.81 -11.26 0.77
C SER A 10 2.90 -11.89 1.82
N TYR A 11 1.82 -11.20 2.18
CA TYR A 11 0.80 -11.73 3.09
C TYR A 11 -0.04 -12.84 2.41
N PRO A 12 -0.43 -13.90 3.13
CA PRO A 12 -1.35 -14.90 2.60
C PRO A 12 -2.67 -14.27 2.14
N ARG A 13 -2.94 -14.38 0.84
CA ARG A 13 -4.30 -14.16 0.31
C ARG A 13 -5.08 -15.46 0.37
N ARG A 14 -6.41 -15.36 0.52
CA ARG A 14 -7.28 -16.54 0.61
C ARG A 14 -7.25 -17.28 -0.73
N VAL A 15 -6.51 -18.38 -0.79
CA VAL A 15 -6.47 -19.28 -1.96
C VAL A 15 -7.09 -20.60 -1.55
N HIS A 16 -8.16 -21.02 -2.23
CA HIS A 16 -8.66 -22.39 -2.11
C HIS A 16 -7.79 -23.31 -2.96
N SER A 17 -6.85 -24.00 -2.30
CA SER A 17 -6.03 -25.06 -2.87
C SER A 17 -6.45 -26.39 -2.25
N VAL A 18 -6.89 -27.35 -3.07
CA VAL A 18 -7.33 -28.69 -2.60
C VAL A 18 -6.18 -29.71 -2.66
N LEU A 19 -5.03 -29.35 -3.27
CA LEU A 19 -3.97 -30.31 -3.64
C LEU A 19 -2.56 -29.92 -3.18
N SER A 20 -2.35 -28.75 -2.58
CA SER A 20 -1.01 -28.31 -2.15
C SER A 20 -1.07 -27.45 -0.89
N THR A 21 -0.13 -27.70 0.02
CA THR A 21 0.07 -26.92 1.24
C THR A 21 0.97 -25.72 0.92
N PHE A 22 0.55 -24.53 1.34
CA PHE A 22 1.34 -23.31 1.20
C PHE A 22 1.96 -22.91 2.53
N SER A 23 3.25 -22.55 2.49
CA SER A 23 3.94 -21.89 3.59
C SER A 23 4.28 -20.46 3.17
N TYR A 24 3.90 -19.50 4.01
CA TYR A 24 4.22 -18.09 3.81
C TYR A 24 5.37 -17.72 4.74
N VAL A 25 6.44 -17.22 4.15
CA VAL A 25 7.63 -16.77 4.87
C VAL A 25 7.66 -15.25 4.79
N PHE A 26 7.37 -14.61 5.91
CA PHE A 26 7.52 -13.16 6.04
C PHE A 26 8.99 -12.79 6.03
N VAL A 27 9.33 -11.83 5.17
CA VAL A 27 10.66 -11.23 5.14
C VAL A 27 10.52 -9.85 5.77
N ASP A 28 11.16 -9.67 6.92
CA ASP A 28 11.24 -8.40 7.62
C ASP A 28 12.61 -7.78 7.33
N ILE A 29 12.62 -6.54 6.87
CA ILE A 29 13.85 -5.81 6.60
C ILE A 29 14.10 -4.87 7.77
N GLY A 30 15.20 -5.12 8.47
CA GLY A 30 15.69 -4.23 9.52
C GLY A 30 16.10 -2.89 8.93
N ILE A 31 15.76 -1.81 9.63
CA ILE A 31 16.16 -0.45 9.29
C ILE A 31 16.89 0.20 10.46
N ASP A 32 17.63 1.26 10.17
CA ASP A 32 18.16 2.16 11.19
C ASP A 32 17.02 2.99 11.82
N LEU A 33 16.40 2.43 12.85
CA LEU A 33 15.25 3.03 13.54
C LEU A 33 15.61 4.35 14.22
N ALA A 34 16.82 4.46 14.77
CA ALA A 34 17.30 5.68 15.40
C ALA A 34 17.35 6.81 14.36
N HIS A 35 17.98 6.54 13.22
CA HIS A 35 18.03 7.50 12.12
C HIS A 35 16.63 7.89 11.61
N PHE A 36 15.71 6.93 11.46
CA PHE A 36 14.35 7.23 11.04
C PHE A 36 13.66 8.19 12.02
N VAL A 37 13.68 7.88 13.31
CA VAL A 37 13.04 8.71 14.35
C VAL A 37 13.70 10.09 14.43
N ASP A 38 15.02 10.19 14.34
CA ASP A 38 15.73 11.47 14.36
C ASP A 38 15.45 12.30 13.10
N THR A 39 15.28 11.65 11.96
CA THR A 39 14.82 12.30 10.72
C THR A 39 13.41 12.88 10.90
N VAL A 40 12.49 12.15 11.53
CA VAL A 40 11.14 12.68 11.82
C VAL A 40 11.24 13.90 12.76
N LYS A 41 12.02 13.81 13.83
CA LYS A 41 12.23 14.92 14.77
C LYS A 41 12.77 16.18 14.09
N ALA A 42 13.64 16.02 13.12
CA ALA A 42 14.23 17.14 12.40
C ALA A 42 13.26 17.82 11.41
N ASN A 43 12.19 17.14 10.99
CA ASN A 43 11.32 17.60 9.89
C ASN A 43 9.87 17.89 10.30
N PHE A 44 9.42 17.43 11.48
CA PHE A 44 8.04 17.61 11.92
C PHE A 44 7.96 18.14 13.35
N ASP A 45 6.99 19.02 13.58
CA ASP A 45 6.60 19.42 14.92
C ASP A 45 5.93 18.23 15.65
N PRO A 46 6.26 17.94 16.93
CA PRO A 46 5.63 16.87 17.70
C PRO A 46 4.09 16.90 17.77
N ASP A 47 3.47 18.08 17.70
CA ASP A 47 2.02 18.23 17.69
C ASP A 47 1.38 17.88 16.33
N THR A 48 2.18 17.74 15.27
CA THR A 48 1.72 17.27 13.95
C THR A 48 1.21 15.85 14.06
N ARG A 49 -0.04 15.60 13.65
CA ARG A 49 -0.63 14.26 13.66
C ARG A 49 -0.15 13.49 12.43
N LEU A 50 0.75 12.54 12.62
CA LEU A 50 1.33 11.72 11.57
C LEU A 50 0.61 10.38 11.45
N ALA A 51 0.16 10.04 10.23
CA ALA A 51 -0.26 8.69 9.89
C ALA A 51 0.92 7.90 9.32
N LEU A 52 1.32 6.81 9.97
CA LEU A 52 2.42 5.96 9.52
C LEU A 52 1.92 4.79 8.69
N VAL A 53 2.53 4.59 7.53
CA VAL A 53 2.21 3.51 6.60
C VAL A 53 3.48 2.92 6.00
N ALA A 54 3.46 1.68 5.54
CA ALA A 54 4.62 0.98 5.00
C ALA A 54 4.22 -0.15 4.04
N THR A 55 5.17 -0.67 3.27
CA THR A 55 5.04 -2.00 2.64
C THR A 55 5.25 -3.10 3.68
N ILE A 56 4.77 -4.32 3.38
CA ILE A 56 4.79 -5.46 4.31
C ILE A 56 6.17 -5.72 4.94
N GLN A 57 7.24 -5.51 4.19
CA GLN A 57 8.62 -5.76 4.63
C GLN A 57 9.09 -4.85 5.78
N PHE A 58 8.41 -3.72 6.01
CA PHE A 58 8.77 -2.74 7.03
C PHE A 58 7.71 -2.55 8.10
N VAL A 59 6.61 -3.31 8.08
CA VAL A 59 5.49 -3.13 9.04
C VAL A 59 5.97 -3.34 10.48
N THR A 60 6.86 -4.30 10.74
CA THR A 60 7.41 -4.53 12.09
C THR A 60 8.22 -3.32 12.57
N SER A 61 9.11 -2.81 11.72
CA SER A 61 9.88 -1.59 11.97
C SER A 61 8.97 -0.37 12.21
N LEU A 62 7.88 -0.24 11.44
CA LEU A 62 6.88 0.82 11.60
C LEU A 62 6.23 0.82 12.99
N GLN A 63 5.86 -0.37 13.50
CA GLN A 63 5.26 -0.52 14.84
C GLN A 63 6.24 -0.13 15.94
N THR A 64 7.52 -0.49 15.79
CA THR A 64 8.58 -0.12 16.74
C THR A 64 8.85 1.38 16.70
N ALA A 65 8.94 1.96 15.50
CA ALA A 65 9.14 3.38 15.30
C ALA A 65 8.01 4.22 15.92
N LYS A 66 6.75 3.79 15.75
CA LYS A 66 5.60 4.45 16.38
C LYS A 66 5.81 4.62 17.89
N LYS A 67 6.16 3.53 18.59
CA LYS A 67 6.38 3.56 20.05
C LYS A 67 7.51 4.52 20.44
N ALA A 68 8.62 4.50 19.69
CA ALA A 68 9.74 5.39 19.93
C ALA A 68 9.37 6.87 19.69
N MET A 69 8.60 7.15 18.64
CA MET A 69 8.09 8.50 18.34
C MET A 69 7.13 9.00 19.43
N GLU A 70 6.22 8.15 19.91
CA GLU A 70 5.28 8.47 21.00
C GLU A 70 6.04 8.79 22.31
N GLN A 71 7.14 8.08 22.60
CA GLN A 71 8.02 8.40 23.75
C GLN A 71 8.67 9.78 23.65
N HIS A 72 8.82 10.31 22.43
CA HIS A 72 9.32 11.66 22.17
C HIS A 72 8.21 12.71 21.98
N GLY A 73 6.95 12.37 22.31
CA GLY A 73 5.82 13.29 22.31
C GLY A 73 5.12 13.47 20.96
N PHE A 74 5.47 12.68 19.93
CA PHE A 74 4.81 12.77 18.64
C PHE A 74 3.39 12.19 18.68
N ARG A 75 2.47 12.85 17.98
CA ARG A 75 1.11 12.33 17.77
C ARG A 75 1.06 11.44 16.54
N VAL A 76 1.09 10.12 16.76
CA VAL A 76 1.24 9.14 15.68
C VAL A 76 0.09 8.14 15.65
N CYS A 77 -0.47 7.89 14.47
CA CYS A 77 -1.44 6.81 14.27
C CYS A 77 -0.97 5.85 13.17
N ILE A 78 -1.42 4.59 13.25
CA ILE A 78 -1.22 3.60 12.20
C ILE A 78 -2.60 3.20 11.69
N PRO A 79 -2.99 3.60 10.46
CA PRO A 79 -4.28 3.21 9.89
C PRO A 79 -4.28 1.72 9.54
N HIS A 80 -5.46 1.11 9.49
CA HIS A 80 -5.62 -0.31 9.23
C HIS A 80 -6.71 -0.53 8.18
N CYS A 81 -6.39 -1.30 7.14
CA CYS A 81 -7.31 -1.69 6.09
C CYS A 81 -7.33 -3.23 5.99
N PRO A 82 -8.21 -3.91 6.74
CA PRO A 82 -8.31 -5.37 6.69
C PRO A 82 -8.55 -5.86 5.25
N PRO A 83 -7.95 -7.00 4.85
CA PRO A 83 -7.24 -7.97 5.67
C PRO A 83 -5.74 -7.69 5.84
N LEU A 84 -5.24 -6.52 5.45
CA LEU A 84 -3.82 -6.17 5.56
C LEU A 84 -3.41 -5.96 7.01
N SER A 85 -2.12 -6.06 7.29
CA SER A 85 -1.57 -5.72 8.61
C SER A 85 -1.76 -4.24 8.91
N PRO A 86 -1.89 -3.82 10.18
CA PRO A 86 -1.96 -2.39 10.53
C PRO A 86 -0.74 -1.62 9.99
N GLY A 87 -1.00 -0.58 9.21
CA GLY A 87 0.02 0.24 8.54
C GLY A 87 0.47 -0.27 7.18
N GLU A 88 0.09 -1.49 6.78
CA GLU A 88 0.47 -2.06 5.49
C GLU A 88 -0.31 -1.40 4.33
N LEU A 89 0.41 -1.17 3.22
CA LEU A 89 -0.15 -0.71 1.95
C LEU A 89 0.06 -1.72 0.84
N LEU A 90 -0.92 -1.79 -0.05
CA LEU A 90 -0.77 -2.39 -1.38
C LEU A 90 -1.07 -1.32 -2.45
N GLY A 91 -0.51 -1.49 -3.64
CA GLY A 91 -0.83 -0.59 -4.76
C GLY A 91 -2.32 -0.59 -5.13
N CYS A 92 -3.04 -1.67 -4.80
CA CYS A 92 -4.49 -1.80 -5.02
C CYS A 92 -5.36 -1.48 -3.80
N THR A 93 -4.77 -1.38 -2.60
CA THR A 93 -5.52 -1.24 -1.34
C THR A 93 -4.81 -0.23 -0.43
N SER A 94 -5.47 0.89 -0.18
CA SER A 94 -4.99 1.97 0.69
C SER A 94 -6.09 2.45 1.64
N PRO A 95 -5.74 2.88 2.86
CA PRO A 95 -6.71 3.43 3.80
C PRO A 95 -7.13 4.84 3.40
N ARG A 96 -8.38 5.21 3.73
CA ARG A 96 -8.79 6.61 3.83
C ARG A 96 -8.41 7.12 5.22
N ILE A 97 -7.46 8.03 5.27
CA ILE A 97 -6.87 8.53 6.50
C ILE A 97 -7.68 9.74 6.96
N GLN A 98 -8.15 9.71 8.21
CA GLN A 98 -8.86 10.81 8.85
C GLN A 98 -8.04 11.28 10.06
N ASN A 99 -8.21 12.54 10.44
CA ASN A 99 -7.59 13.12 11.64
C ASN A 99 -6.05 13.05 11.67
N ALA A 100 -5.40 13.13 10.50
CA ALA A 100 -3.97 13.28 10.37
C ALA A 100 -3.67 14.56 9.57
N ASP A 101 -2.54 15.18 9.87
CA ASP A 101 -2.04 16.38 9.20
C ASP A 101 -1.07 16.03 8.08
N ALA A 102 -0.41 14.86 8.16
CA ALA A 102 0.39 14.28 7.08
C ALA A 102 0.42 12.75 7.15
N VAL A 103 0.72 12.11 6.03
CA VAL A 103 1.08 10.69 5.96
C VAL A 103 2.58 10.54 5.74
N LEU A 104 3.22 9.68 6.53
CA LEU A 104 4.62 9.32 6.41
C LEU A 104 4.71 7.84 6.04
N TYR A 105 5.18 7.59 4.83
CA TYR A 105 5.41 6.27 4.28
C TYR A 105 6.86 5.83 4.52
N LEU A 106 7.02 4.68 5.15
CA LEU A 106 8.29 3.99 5.32
C LEU A 106 8.43 2.93 4.22
N GLY A 107 9.33 3.17 3.28
CA GLY A 107 9.63 2.23 2.22
C GLY A 107 10.24 2.89 1.00
N ASP A 108 10.71 2.06 0.09
CA ASP A 108 11.23 2.47 -1.20
C ASP A 108 10.10 2.59 -2.23
N GLY A 109 10.44 3.26 -3.33
CA GLY A 109 9.55 3.46 -4.46
C GLY A 109 8.32 4.33 -4.16
N ARG A 110 7.56 4.62 -5.21
CA ARG A 110 6.39 5.53 -5.11
C ARG A 110 5.06 4.82 -5.32
N PHE A 111 5.04 3.64 -5.92
CA PHE A 111 3.79 2.98 -6.34
C PHE A 111 2.79 2.73 -5.19
N HIS A 112 3.27 2.23 -4.05
CA HIS A 112 2.43 2.03 -2.86
C HIS A 112 1.98 3.35 -2.23
N LEU A 113 2.85 4.35 -2.18
CA LEU A 113 2.50 5.68 -1.68
C LEU A 113 1.50 6.39 -2.61
N GLU A 114 1.62 6.22 -3.92
CA GLU A 114 0.67 6.77 -4.89
C GLU A 114 -0.75 6.26 -4.64
N SER A 115 -0.94 5.01 -4.22
CA SER A 115 -2.28 4.52 -3.89
C SER A 115 -2.89 5.26 -2.69
N VAL A 116 -2.07 5.66 -1.71
CA VAL A 116 -2.50 6.50 -0.58
C VAL A 116 -2.77 7.93 -1.02
N MET A 117 -1.88 8.53 -1.84
CA MET A 117 -2.08 9.89 -2.36
C MET A 117 -3.36 9.98 -3.19
N ILE A 118 -3.62 8.98 -4.05
CA ILE A 118 -4.85 8.88 -4.84
C ILE A 118 -6.10 8.86 -3.93
N ALA A 119 -6.06 8.10 -2.83
CA ALA A 119 -7.18 7.97 -1.89
C ALA A 119 -7.37 9.20 -0.98
N ASN A 120 -6.29 9.95 -0.71
CA ASN A 120 -6.22 11.06 0.23
C ASN A 120 -5.63 12.32 -0.42
N PRO A 121 -6.29 12.92 -1.42
CA PRO A 121 -5.72 13.96 -2.31
C PRO A 121 -5.29 15.26 -1.63
N LEU A 122 -5.74 15.51 -0.41
CA LEU A 122 -5.47 16.74 0.35
C LEU A 122 -4.47 16.52 1.48
N LEU A 123 -4.10 15.27 1.77
CA LEU A 123 -3.18 14.94 2.85
C LEU A 123 -1.74 15.03 2.33
N PRO A 124 -0.89 15.92 2.87
CA PRO A 124 0.54 15.93 2.56
C PRO A 124 1.16 14.55 2.75
N ALA A 125 1.89 14.08 1.75
CA ALA A 125 2.52 12.78 1.76
C ALA A 125 4.04 12.93 1.80
N TYR A 126 4.67 12.17 2.69
CA TYR A 126 6.11 12.09 2.84
C TYR A 126 6.56 10.66 2.71
N ARG A 127 7.73 10.45 2.11
CA ARG A 127 8.39 9.16 1.99
C ARG A 127 9.72 9.21 2.69
N TYR A 128 9.93 8.30 3.61
CA TYR A 128 11.24 7.96 4.13
C TYR A 128 11.74 6.69 3.45
N ASP A 129 12.86 6.83 2.73
CA ASP A 129 13.56 5.72 2.12
C ASP A 129 14.57 5.14 3.11
N PRO A 130 14.40 3.89 3.58
CA PRO A 130 15.32 3.30 4.55
C PRO A 130 16.70 2.95 3.96
N TYR A 131 16.83 2.88 2.63
CA TYR A 131 18.10 2.60 1.96
C TYR A 131 18.90 3.88 1.76
N ASP A 132 18.25 4.92 1.25
CA ASP A 132 18.90 6.22 1.00
C ASP A 132 18.95 7.09 2.26
N LYS A 133 18.28 6.68 3.34
CA LYS A 133 18.15 7.43 4.59
C LYS A 133 17.67 8.87 4.36
N SER A 134 16.74 9.04 3.42
CA SER A 134 16.24 10.35 3.01
C SER A 134 14.74 10.44 3.23
N ILE A 135 14.29 11.63 3.62
CA ILE A 135 12.87 11.98 3.66
C ILE A 135 12.56 12.98 2.55
N THR A 136 11.49 12.72 1.80
CA THR A 136 11.04 13.57 0.70
C THR A 136 9.55 13.81 0.80
N GLN A 137 9.10 15.01 0.46
CA GLN A 137 7.68 15.26 0.25
C GLN A 137 7.30 14.82 -1.16
N GLU A 138 6.23 14.05 -1.26
CA GLU A 138 5.79 13.42 -2.49
C GLU A 138 4.47 14.03 -2.96
N PHE A 139 4.34 14.22 -4.28
CA PHE A 139 3.17 14.83 -4.89
C PHE A 139 2.58 13.93 -5.95
N TYR A 140 1.25 13.97 -6.07
CA TYR A 140 0.52 13.25 -7.10
C TYR A 140 -0.34 14.20 -7.93
N ASP A 141 -0.19 14.18 -9.25
CA ASP A 141 -0.98 15.03 -10.14
C ASP A 141 -2.38 14.43 -10.37
N HIS A 142 -3.28 14.74 -9.45
CA HIS A 142 -4.67 14.32 -9.55
C HIS A 142 -5.40 14.93 -10.76
N LYS A 143 -4.98 16.12 -11.24
CA LYS A 143 -5.60 16.76 -12.40
C LYS A 143 -5.24 15.99 -13.66
N LEU A 144 -3.96 15.71 -13.87
CA LEU A 144 -3.47 14.90 -14.98
C LEU A 144 -4.05 13.49 -14.95
N MET A 145 -4.09 12.84 -13.79
CA MET A 145 -4.69 11.51 -13.64
C MET A 145 -6.17 11.51 -14.07
N ARG A 146 -6.96 12.49 -13.58
CA ARG A 146 -8.38 12.61 -13.95
C ARG A 146 -8.57 12.94 -15.43
N GLN A 147 -7.75 13.81 -15.99
CA GLN A 147 -7.77 14.15 -17.42
C GLN A 147 -7.49 12.92 -18.29
N ARG A 148 -6.44 12.14 -17.97
CA ARG A 148 -6.10 10.91 -18.69
C ARG A 148 -7.22 9.87 -18.60
N ARG A 149 -7.79 9.66 -17.42
CA ARG A 149 -8.95 8.75 -17.25
C ARG A 149 -10.16 9.21 -18.06
N LYS A 150 -10.47 10.51 -18.04
CA LYS A 150 -11.57 11.06 -18.82
C LYS A 150 -11.35 10.89 -20.33
N ALA A 151 -10.15 11.18 -20.84
CA ALA A 151 -9.82 10.99 -22.25
C ALA A 151 -9.99 9.52 -22.68
N ALA A 152 -9.51 8.57 -21.88
CA ALA A 152 -9.68 7.15 -22.15
C ALA A 152 -11.16 6.73 -22.16
N ILE A 153 -11.96 7.24 -21.20
CA ILE A 153 -13.41 7.00 -21.15
C ILE A 153 -14.10 7.59 -22.38
N ASP A 154 -13.73 8.80 -22.79
CA ASP A 154 -14.35 9.49 -23.93
C ASP A 154 -14.06 8.76 -25.25
N VAL A 155 -12.84 8.22 -25.44
CA VAL A 155 -12.51 7.33 -26.57
C VAL A 155 -13.31 6.02 -26.51
N ALA A 156 -13.47 5.45 -25.32
CA ALA A 156 -14.20 4.19 -25.14
C ALA A 156 -15.71 4.31 -25.40
N LYS A 157 -16.32 5.50 -25.24
CA LYS A 157 -17.77 5.71 -25.45
C LYS A 157 -18.26 5.34 -26.86
N SER A 158 -17.42 5.52 -27.89
CA SER A 158 -17.76 5.17 -29.27
C SER A 158 -17.46 3.71 -29.63
N ALA A 159 -16.88 2.93 -28.72
CA ALA A 159 -16.54 1.54 -28.97
C ALA A 159 -17.82 0.69 -29.06
N LYS A 160 -17.92 -0.12 -30.12
CA LYS A 160 -19.04 -1.06 -30.32
C LYS A 160 -18.80 -2.44 -29.70
N ARG A 161 -17.55 -2.76 -29.36
CA ARG A 161 -17.11 -4.05 -28.82
C ARG A 161 -16.09 -3.80 -27.72
N PHE A 162 -16.24 -4.53 -26.61
CA PHE A 162 -15.35 -4.46 -25.46
C PHE A 162 -14.74 -5.83 -25.19
N GLY A 163 -13.43 -5.86 -24.94
CA GLY A 163 -12.74 -7.03 -24.39
C GLY A 163 -12.61 -6.90 -22.88
N LEU A 164 -13.06 -7.90 -22.14
CA LEU A 164 -12.88 -7.97 -20.69
C LEU A 164 -11.61 -8.76 -20.38
N ILE A 165 -10.58 -8.07 -19.89
CA ILE A 165 -9.33 -8.71 -19.47
C ILE A 165 -9.50 -9.19 -18.03
N LEU A 166 -9.47 -10.51 -17.84
CA LEU A 166 -9.54 -11.14 -16.53
C LEU A 166 -8.18 -11.77 -16.22
N GLY A 167 -7.51 -11.29 -15.16
CA GLY A 167 -6.31 -11.94 -14.66
C GLY A 167 -6.68 -13.22 -13.90
N ARG A 168 -6.08 -14.36 -14.26
CA ARG A 168 -6.18 -15.58 -13.46
C ARG A 168 -5.08 -15.57 -12.38
N PHE A 169 -5.28 -14.78 -11.34
CA PHE A 169 -4.44 -14.81 -10.13
C PHE A 169 -5.14 -15.58 -9.02
N THR A 170 -4.41 -16.44 -8.32
CA THR A 170 -4.92 -17.16 -7.16
C THR A 170 -5.32 -16.17 -6.05
N GLY A 171 -6.55 -16.27 -5.56
CA GLY A 171 -7.08 -15.42 -4.47
C GLY A 171 -7.70 -14.08 -4.88
N VAL A 172 -7.72 -13.73 -6.17
CA VAL A 172 -8.55 -12.65 -6.73
C VAL A 172 -9.44 -13.26 -7.80
N GLY A 173 -10.31 -14.19 -7.40
CA GLY A 173 -11.29 -14.75 -8.32
C GLY A 173 -12.47 -13.79 -8.46
N PRO A 174 -12.91 -13.41 -9.69
CA PRO A 174 -14.32 -13.09 -9.85
C PRO A 174 -15.08 -14.37 -9.53
N HIS A 175 -16.03 -14.32 -8.60
CA HIS A 175 -17.01 -15.39 -8.44
C HIS A 175 -18.01 -15.30 -9.62
N LEU A 176 -17.53 -15.45 -10.86
CA LEU A 176 -18.37 -15.71 -12.01
C LEU A 176 -18.46 -17.21 -12.18
N SER A 177 -19.57 -17.78 -11.69
CA SER A 177 -20.16 -18.94 -12.33
C SER A 177 -20.22 -18.68 -13.83
N LEU A 178 -19.65 -19.61 -14.61
CA LEU A 178 -19.70 -19.73 -16.07
C LEU A 178 -20.79 -18.88 -16.73
N ALA A 179 -20.38 -17.83 -17.43
CA ALA A 179 -21.18 -17.24 -18.51
C ALA A 179 -20.36 -17.35 -19.79
N THR A 180 -20.78 -18.27 -20.64
CA THR A 180 -20.30 -18.50 -22.00
C THR A 180 -20.42 -17.20 -22.79
N ALA A 181 -19.31 -16.69 -23.32
CA ALA A 181 -19.37 -15.66 -24.36
C ALA A 181 -19.74 -16.35 -25.68
N GLN A 182 -21.03 -16.34 -26.03
CA GLN A 182 -21.43 -16.49 -27.42
C GLN A 182 -21.30 -15.14 -28.10
N SER A 183 -20.50 -15.12 -29.16
CA SER A 183 -20.41 -14.03 -30.12
C SER A 183 -21.77 -13.78 -30.78
N VAL A 184 -22.20 -12.51 -30.79
CA VAL A 184 -23.15 -11.98 -31.77
C VAL A 184 -22.38 -11.08 -32.71
#